data_AF-A0A5K1AS98-F1
#
_entry.id   AF-A0A5K1AS98-F1
#
_cell.length_a   1.000
_cell.length_b   1.000
_cell.length_c   1.000
_cell.angle_alpha   90.00
_cell.angle_beta   90.00
_cell.angle_gamma   90.00
#
_symmetry.space_group_name_H-M   'P 1'
#
loop_
_entity.id
_entity.type
_entity.pdbx_description
1 polymer ?
#
loop_
_entity_poly.entity_id
_entity_poly.type
_entity_poly.pdbx_seq_one_letter_code
_entity_poly.pdbx_strand_id
1 'polypeptide(L)' 'MSAPKKKTFKIEPFKHRVEMDPKYAEKTWKLLEHAIHEIYNHNASGLSFEELYR' A
#
# COMPACT_ATOMS: atom_id res chain seq x y z
N MET A 1 -25.17 -41.61 -14.56
CA MET A 1 -24.45 -40.35 -14.79
C MET A 1 -24.29 -39.64 -13.45
N SER A 2 -23.10 -39.70 -12.85
CA SER A 2 -22.85 -39.13 -11.51
C SER A 2 -22.66 -37.61 -11.61
N ALA A 3 -23.48 -36.84 -10.89
CA ALA A 3 -23.42 -35.38 -10.91
C ALA A 3 -22.08 -34.85 -10.34
N PRO A 4 -21.48 -33.79 -10.90
CA PRO A 4 -20.24 -33.23 -10.41
C PRO A 4 -20.46 -32.58 -9.03
N LYS A 5 -19.75 -33.11 -8.01
CA LYS A 5 -19.77 -32.56 -6.65
C LYS A 5 -19.18 -31.15 -6.66
N LYS A 6 -19.96 -30.15 -6.28
CA LYS A 6 -19.48 -28.77 -6.05
C LYS A 6 -18.44 -28.80 -4.93
N LYS A 7 -17.18 -28.52 -5.24
CA LYS A 7 -16.15 -28.30 -4.23
C LYS A 7 -16.50 -27.02 -3.46
N THR A 8 -16.72 -27.15 -2.15
CA THR A 8 -16.91 -26.01 -1.25
C THR A 8 -15.59 -25.25 -1.15
N PHE A 9 -15.55 -24.01 -1.62
CA PHE A 9 -14.40 -23.13 -1.42
C PHE A 9 -14.23 -22.87 0.08
N LYS A 10 -13.06 -23.22 0.64
CA LYS A 10 -12.70 -22.94 2.03
C LYS A 10 -11.48 -22.02 2.02
N ILE A 11 -11.61 -20.87 2.65
CA ILE A 11 -10.49 -19.94 2.83
C ILE A 11 -9.63 -20.47 3.97
N GLU A 12 -8.39 -20.82 3.68
CA GLU A 12 -7.42 -21.23 4.70
C GLU A 12 -6.86 -20.02 5.45
N PRO A 13 -6.54 -20.15 6.75
CA PRO A 13 -5.93 -19.07 7.51
C PRO A 13 -4.54 -18.74 6.97
N PHE A 14 -4.29 -17.45 6.75
CA PHE A 14 -3.01 -16.93 6.29
C PHE A 14 -1.94 -17.15 7.37
N LYS A 15 -0.93 -17.97 7.08
CA LYS A 15 0.05 -18.46 8.07
C LYS A 15 1.18 -17.47 8.39
N HIS A 16 1.38 -16.45 7.54
CA HIS A 16 2.40 -15.43 7.75
C HIS A 16 1.73 -14.14 8.22
N ARG A 17 2.08 -13.63 9.40
CA ARG A 17 1.68 -12.26 9.74
C ARG A 17 2.53 -11.31 8.92
N VAL A 18 1.90 -10.63 7.95
CA VAL A 18 2.48 -9.42 7.37
C VAL A 18 2.26 -8.33 8.42
N GLU A 19 3.27 -8.08 9.23
CA GLU A 19 3.26 -6.95 10.15
C GLU A 19 3.53 -5.68 9.33
N MET A 20 2.59 -4.74 9.37
CA MET A 20 2.82 -3.40 8.83
C MET A 20 3.94 -2.75 9.66
N ASP A 21 4.89 -2.09 8.99
CA ASP A 21 5.89 -1.28 9.69
C ASP A 21 5.16 -0.28 10.60
N PRO A 22 5.38 -0.30 11.93
CA PRO A 22 4.72 0.63 12.84
C PRO A 22 5.02 2.10 12.52
N LYS A 23 6.11 2.36 11.78
CA LYS A 23 6.49 3.71 11.32
C LYS A 23 5.95 4.05 9.93
N TYR A 24 5.20 3.16 9.28
CA TYR A 24 4.67 3.40 7.94
C TYR A 24 3.88 4.70 7.90
N ALA A 25 2.94 4.89 8.83
CA ALA A 25 2.15 6.11 8.91
C ALA A 25 3.01 7.37 9.06
N GLU A 26 4.00 7.35 9.97
CA GLU A 26 4.89 8.50 10.20
C GLU A 26 5.74 8.82 8.96
N LYS A 27 6.29 7.80 8.30
CA LYS A 27 7.06 7.96 7.07
C LYS A 27 6.21 8.52 5.95
N THR A 28 4.98 8.04 5.79
CA THR A 28 4.03 8.53 4.78
C THR A 28 3.67 9.99 5.02
N TRP A 29 3.35 10.37 6.27
CA TRP A 29 3.03 11.77 6.59
C TRP A 29 4.21 12.72 6.30
N LYS A 30 5.44 12.34 6.67
CA LYS A 30 6.64 13.13 6.37
C LYS A 30 6.90 13.26 4.87
N LEU A 31 6.68 12.18 4.11
CA LEU A 31 6.82 12.19 2.66
C LEU A 31 5.83 13.17 2.02
N LEU A 32 4.56 13.13 2.43
CA LEU A 32 3.52 14.02 1.94
C LEU A 32 3.80 15.49 2.31
N GLU A 33 4.20 15.75 3.56
CA GLU A 33 4.57 17.10 4.02
C GLU A 33 5.71 17.69 3.18
N HIS A 34 6.77 16.90 2.96
CA HIS A 34 7.91 17.32 2.16
C HIS A 34 7.50 17.59 0.70
N ALA A 35 6.68 16.73 0.11
CA ALA A 35 6.18 16.90 -1.25
C ALA A 35 5.35 18.18 -1.40
N ILE A 36 4.52 18.51 -0.43
CA ILE A 36 3.74 19.75 -0.42
C ILE A 36 4.68 20.96 -0.41
N HIS A 37 5.69 20.98 0.47
CA HIS A 37 6.66 22.08 0.51
C HIS A 37 7.43 22.27 -0.80
N GLU A 38 7.90 21.17 -1.41
CA GLU A 38 8.61 21.20 -2.69
C GLU A 38 7.73 21.76 -3.83
N ILE A 39 6.44 21.42 -3.86
CA ILE A 39 5.47 21.98 -4.83
C ILE A 39 5.30 23.49 -4.62
N TYR A 40 5.09 23.95 -3.39
CA TYR A 40 4.94 25.38 -3.09
C TYR A 40 6.21 26.19 -3.39
N ASN A 41 7.38 25.58 -3.16
CA ASN A 41 8.68 26.17 -3.48
C ASN A 41 9.04 26.10 -4.98
N HIS A 42 8.15 25.58 -5.82
CA HIS A 42 8.38 25.36 -7.26
C HIS A 42 9.60 24.46 -7.56
N ASN A 43 9.98 23.61 -6.61
CA ASN A 43 11.07 22.64 -6.72
C ASN A 43 10.50 21.23 -6.91
N ALA A 44 9.85 20.98 -8.04
CA ALA A 44 9.22 19.69 -8.31
C ALA A 44 10.20 18.61 -8.81
N SER A 45 11.46 18.94 -9.08
CA SER A 45 12.43 18.01 -9.69
C SER A 45 12.81 16.81 -8.82
N GLY A 46 12.58 16.89 -7.50
CA GLY A 46 12.85 15.79 -6.56
C GLY A 46 11.65 14.87 -6.29
N LEU A 47 10.49 15.11 -6.90
CA LEU A 47 9.25 14.38 -6.58
C LEU A 47 8.94 13.28 -7.59
N SER A 48 8.70 12.08 -7.07
CA SER A 48 8.07 11.00 -7.83
C SER A 48 6.55 11.03 -7.60
N PHE A 49 5.81 11.54 -8.58
CA PHE A 49 4.34 11.61 -8.49
C PHE A 49 3.67 10.23 -8.41
N GLU A 50 4.30 9.19 -8.97
CA GLU A 50 3.79 7.82 -8.86
C GLU A 50 3.91 7.29 -7.43
N GLU A 51 5.04 7.55 -6.76
CA GLU A 51 5.24 7.13 -5.36
C GLU A 51 4.32 7.87 -4.39
N LEU A 52 3.96 9.13 -4.69
CA LEU A 52 3.01 9.90 -3.90
C LEU A 52 1.56 9.44 -4.07
N TYR A 53 1.23 8.76 -5.18
CA TYR A 53 -0.14 8.34 -5.48
C TYR A 53 -0.50 6.94 -4.93
N ARG A 54 0.50 6.07 -4.73
CA ARG A 54 0.32 4.69 -4.25
C ARG A 54 -0.01 4.61 -2.76
#